data_AF-A0A6N6L4F6-F1
#
_entry.id   AF-A0A6N6L4F6-F1
#
_cell.length_a   1.000
_cell.length_b   1.000
_cell.length_c   1.000
_cell.angle_alpha   90.00
_cell.angle_beta   90.00
_cell.angle_gamma   90.00
#
_symmetry.space_group_name_H-M   'P 1'
#
loop_
_entity.id
_entity.type
_entity.pdbx_description
1 polymer ?
#
loop_
_entity_poly.entity_id
_entity_poly.type
_entity_poly.pdbx_seq_one_letter_code
_entity_poly.pdbx_strand_id
1 'polypeptide(L)'
;MDDKKDIWIERLYRGYIFGGFAGIVLVAGVLAFLFPRGPQWVVILLSGCVTVYLIGILLYWWWQILFAGYGQLEAMAENPPEGLPPLSALSSKTKMHEALSIHGGDIEELISAQKKSRRNLIEFFFWMNVIVVVTVGVGGWGHLLFGLLEQYRTLYIIFLVAFLIFVMIRNVMLAGSSMRAGEGVYFKPLGLYTVETPNMQSLLDIEAYEFVVAGERRGRQIEIVVQPERTLTAFEAQLPEFEIVSENGKLVVGKGTPVKIREDVEGLRKAKRWRGIEIKGGEDGLVITRNKPRGENPWMYDIWLGEYLLE
;
A
#
# COMPACT_ATOMS: atom_id res chain seq x y z
N MET A 1 20.63 -5.29 4.52
CA MET A 1 20.64 -3.98 5.20
C MET A 1 20.01 -4.20 6.56
N ASP A 2 20.61 -3.64 7.61
CA ASP A 2 20.54 -4.14 8.99
C ASP A 2 19.15 -3.94 9.63
N ASP A 3 18.36 -5.00 9.82
CA ASP A 3 17.06 -4.97 10.53
C ASP A 3 17.14 -4.19 11.85
N LYS A 4 18.31 -4.21 12.49
CA LYS A 4 18.59 -3.47 13.73
C LYS A 4 18.55 -1.94 13.56
N LYS A 5 19.00 -1.41 12.41
CA LYS A 5 19.00 0.03 12.13
C LYS A 5 17.57 0.56 11.98
N ASP A 6 16.73 -0.20 11.29
CA ASP A 6 15.33 0.18 11.04
C ASP A 6 14.52 0.14 12.34
N ILE A 7 14.73 -0.88 13.19
CA ILE A 7 14.11 -0.97 14.52
C ILE A 7 14.49 0.23 15.40
N TRP A 8 15.76 0.68 15.36
CA TRP A 8 16.21 1.79 16.18
C TRP A 8 15.60 3.13 15.74
N ILE A 9 15.57 3.38 14.43
CA ILE A 9 14.94 4.58 13.86
C ILE A 9 13.44 4.61 14.19
N GLU A 10 12.76 3.47 14.08
CA GLU A 10 11.35 3.34 14.45
C GLU A 10 11.12 3.67 15.94
N ARG A 11 11.97 3.16 16.83
CA ARG A 11 11.89 3.45 18.28
C ARG A 11 12.12 4.93 18.57
N LEU A 12 13.11 5.56 17.96
CA LEU A 12 13.35 6.99 18.10
C LEU A 12 12.17 7.82 17.60
N TYR A 13 11.61 7.46 16.45
CA TYR A 13 10.46 8.15 15.89
C TYR A 13 9.23 8.02 16.79
N ARG A 14 8.95 6.82 17.30
CA ARG A 14 7.89 6.62 18.31
C ARG A 14 8.15 7.45 19.56
N GLY A 15 9.40 7.45 20.05
CA GLY A 15 9.82 8.28 21.17
C GLY A 15 9.60 9.78 20.92
N TYR A 16 9.90 10.26 19.70
CA TYR A 16 9.66 11.64 19.29
C TYR A 16 8.17 11.98 19.24
N ILE A 17 7.32 11.11 18.67
CA ILE A 17 5.87 11.33 18.66
C ILE A 17 5.33 11.39 20.09
N PHE A 18 5.53 10.33 20.86
CA PHE A 18 4.90 10.22 22.18
C PHE A 18 5.50 11.20 23.19
N GLY A 19 6.84 11.32 23.18
CA GLY A 19 7.55 12.27 24.03
C GLY A 19 7.27 13.73 23.66
N GLY A 20 7.25 14.06 22.37
CA GLY A 20 6.92 15.40 21.89
C GLY A 20 5.47 15.80 22.22
N PHE A 21 4.52 14.90 21.99
CA PHE A 21 3.12 15.13 22.36
C PHE A 21 2.92 15.30 23.87
N ALA A 22 3.49 14.41 24.68
CA ALA A 22 3.44 14.51 26.14
C ALA A 22 4.09 15.81 26.64
N GLY A 23 5.21 16.22 26.04
CA GLY A 23 5.87 17.48 26.32
C GLY A 23 4.98 18.69 26.03
N ILE A 24 4.30 18.72 24.87
CA ILE A 24 3.35 19.80 24.53
C ILE A 24 2.21 19.86 25.54
N VAL A 25 1.61 18.72 25.89
CA VAL A 25 0.50 18.65 26.85
C VAL A 25 0.94 19.14 28.23
N LEU A 26 2.13 18.73 28.69
CA LEU A 26 2.70 19.17 29.95
C LEU A 26 2.93 20.69 29.96
N VAL A 27 3.57 21.23 28.92
CA VAL A 27 3.82 22.67 28.77
C VAL A 27 2.50 23.44 28.74
N ALA A 28 1.50 22.96 27.99
CA ALA A 28 0.16 23.54 27.96
C ALA A 28 -0.51 23.54 29.33
N GLY A 29 -0.45 22.42 30.06
CA GLY A 29 -1.01 22.29 31.40
C GLY A 29 -0.35 23.23 32.40
N VAL A 30 0.99 23.30 32.41
CA VAL A 30 1.76 24.20 33.29
C VAL A 30 1.43 25.66 32.99
N LEU A 31 1.41 26.05 31.71
CA LEU A 31 1.08 27.42 31.33
C LEU A 31 -0.36 27.80 31.65
N ALA A 32 -1.33 26.90 31.43
CA ALA A 32 -2.73 27.13 31.79
C ALA A 32 -2.91 27.27 33.31
N PHE A 33 -2.16 26.52 34.10
CA PHE A 33 -2.19 26.60 35.57
C PHE A 33 -1.57 27.90 36.10
N LEU A 34 -0.39 28.28 35.59
CA LEU A 34 0.31 29.48 36.03
C LEU A 34 -0.35 30.77 35.53
N PHE A 35 -1.03 30.72 34.38
CA PHE A 35 -1.62 31.88 33.71
C PHE A 35 -3.07 31.61 33.29
N PRO A 36 -4.02 31.47 34.24
CA PRO A 36 -5.40 31.10 33.93
C PRO A 36 -6.19 32.16 33.12
N ARG A 37 -5.74 33.41 33.12
CA ARG A 37 -6.22 34.48 32.21
C ARG A 37 -5.13 34.93 31.24
N GLY A 38 -4.33 33.97 30.80
CA GLY A 38 -2.97 34.21 30.33
C GLY A 38 -2.84 35.26 29.24
N PRO A 39 -1.76 36.07 29.30
CA PRO A 39 -1.45 37.05 28.27
C PRO A 39 -1.26 36.36 26.90
N GLN A 40 -1.50 37.10 25.82
CA GLN A 40 -1.44 36.61 24.44
C GLN A 40 -0.15 35.83 24.11
N TRP A 41 0.98 36.15 24.76
CA TRP A 41 2.25 35.45 24.55
C TRP A 41 2.22 33.95 24.94
N VAL A 42 1.34 33.52 25.84
CA VAL A 42 1.17 32.10 26.19
C VAL A 42 0.65 31.31 24.99
N VAL A 43 -0.28 31.90 24.24
CA VAL A 43 -0.82 31.31 23.01
C VAL A 43 0.26 31.25 21.93
N ILE A 44 1.12 32.27 21.83
CA ILE A 44 2.27 32.29 20.91
C ILE A 44 3.25 31.15 21.21
N LEU A 45 3.57 30.97 22.50
CA LEU A 45 4.53 29.95 22.90
C LEU A 45 3.98 28.55 22.64
N LEU A 46 2.70 28.32 22.93
CA LEU A 46 2.04 27.04 22.64
C LEU A 46 1.90 26.77 21.14
N SER A 47 1.50 27.75 20.35
CA SER A 47 1.41 27.61 18.89
C SER A 47 2.79 27.34 18.30
N GLY A 48 3.84 28.02 18.77
CA GLY A 48 5.23 27.78 18.41
C GLY A 48 5.69 26.34 18.71
N CYS A 49 5.43 25.84 19.92
CA CYS A 49 5.76 24.46 20.30
C CYS A 49 5.07 23.43 19.40
N VAL A 50 3.76 23.61 19.13
CA VAL A 50 3.00 22.74 18.21
C VAL A 50 3.56 22.82 16.79
N THR A 51 3.90 24.01 16.32
CA THR A 51 4.48 24.24 14.98
C THR A 51 5.77 23.47 14.81
N VAL A 52 6.72 23.63 15.74
CA VAL A 52 8.02 22.95 15.71
C VAL A 52 7.83 21.43 15.73
N TYR A 53 6.93 20.94 16.58
CA TYR A 53 6.64 19.51 16.67
C TYR A 53 6.11 18.93 15.35
N LEU A 54 5.13 19.59 14.74
CA LEU A 54 4.56 19.20 13.44
C LEU A 54 5.62 19.25 12.32
N ILE A 55 6.44 20.30 12.27
CA ILE A 55 7.55 20.41 11.32
C ILE A 55 8.52 19.23 11.48
N GLY A 56 8.87 18.85 12.71
CA GLY A 56 9.75 17.71 12.94
C GLY A 56 9.16 16.38 12.48
N ILE A 57 7.84 16.15 12.68
CA ILE A 57 7.14 14.97 12.12
C ILE A 57 7.27 14.97 10.60
N LEU A 58 6.97 16.10 9.97
CA LEU A 58 6.96 16.20 8.52
C LEU A 58 8.36 16.04 7.92
N LEU A 59 9.39 16.64 8.53
CA LEU A 59 10.78 16.49 8.14
C LEU A 59 11.26 15.05 8.28
N TYR A 60 10.84 14.34 9.34
CA TYR A 60 11.13 12.92 9.49
C TYR A 60 10.55 12.09 8.33
N TRP A 61 9.26 12.31 8.00
CA TRP A 61 8.64 11.61 6.87
C TRP A 61 9.33 11.97 5.56
N TRP A 62 9.63 13.24 5.36
CA TRP A 62 10.36 13.73 4.18
C TRP A 62 11.70 13.01 4.04
N TRP A 63 12.46 12.90 5.13
CA TRP A 63 13.71 12.14 5.18
C TRP A 63 13.50 10.66 4.82
N GLN A 64 12.51 9.99 5.43
CA GLN A 64 12.21 8.58 5.12
C GLN A 64 11.89 8.39 3.64
N ILE A 65 11.08 9.25 3.04
CA ILE A 65 10.67 9.14 1.64
C ILE A 65 11.85 9.42 0.68
N LEU A 66 12.72 10.36 1.03
CA LEU A 66 13.88 10.72 0.22
C LEU A 66 15.03 9.72 0.31
N PHE A 67 15.18 9.01 1.43
CA PHE A 67 16.39 8.21 1.66
C PHE A 67 16.12 6.71 1.91
N ALA A 68 14.90 6.29 2.22
CA ALA A 68 14.62 4.92 2.66
C ALA A 68 14.29 3.91 1.54
N GLY A 69 14.55 4.16 0.26
CA GLY A 69 14.13 3.19 -0.77
C GLY A 69 14.86 3.26 -2.10
N TYR A 70 15.54 2.16 -2.44
CA TYR A 70 15.47 1.38 -3.69
C TYR A 70 16.68 0.48 -3.91
N GLY A 71 17.76 0.69 -3.15
CA GLY A 71 18.97 -0.12 -3.31
C GLY A 71 18.71 -1.62 -3.21
N GLN A 72 17.70 -2.05 -2.44
CA GLN A 72 17.34 -3.48 -2.38
C GLN A 72 16.63 -3.97 -3.65
N LEU A 73 15.71 -3.18 -4.21
CA LEU A 73 14.93 -3.60 -5.37
C LEU A 73 15.75 -3.51 -6.66
N GLU A 74 16.60 -2.48 -6.79
CA GLU A 74 17.58 -2.38 -7.87
C GLU A 74 18.62 -3.51 -7.76
N ALA A 75 19.09 -3.84 -6.55
CA ALA A 75 19.99 -5.00 -6.37
C ALA A 75 19.30 -6.35 -6.69
N MET A 76 18.02 -6.52 -6.36
CA MET A 76 17.24 -7.70 -6.73
C MET A 76 16.96 -7.77 -8.23
N ALA A 77 16.85 -6.63 -8.91
CA ALA A 77 16.70 -6.58 -10.36
C ALA A 77 17.99 -6.96 -11.09
N GLU A 78 19.14 -6.55 -10.56
CA GLU A 78 20.45 -6.92 -11.10
C GLU A 78 20.76 -8.40 -10.88
N ASN A 79 20.35 -8.95 -9.74
CA ASN A 79 20.60 -10.35 -9.37
C ASN A 79 19.32 -10.97 -8.76
N PRO A 80 18.34 -11.34 -9.58
CA PRO A 80 17.13 -11.97 -9.08
C PRO A 80 17.49 -13.32 -8.44
N PRO A 81 16.99 -13.63 -7.24
CA PRO A 81 17.19 -14.94 -6.66
C PRO A 81 16.66 -16.04 -7.59
N GLU A 82 17.24 -17.22 -7.55
CA GLU A 82 16.76 -18.36 -8.34
C GLU A 82 15.53 -19.00 -7.66
N GLY A 83 14.50 -19.30 -8.46
CA GLY A 83 13.29 -20.01 -8.02
C GLY A 83 12.31 -19.18 -7.18
N LEU A 84 11.08 -19.70 -6.97
CA LEU A 84 10.10 -19.02 -6.14
C LEU A 84 10.53 -18.99 -4.66
N PRO A 85 10.46 -17.83 -3.99
CA PRO A 85 10.75 -17.76 -2.57
C PRO A 85 9.72 -18.57 -1.76
N PRO A 86 10.14 -19.21 -0.66
CA PRO A 86 9.24 -19.98 0.16
C PRO A 86 8.17 -19.08 0.77
N LEU A 87 6.95 -19.59 0.88
CA LEU A 87 5.80 -18.84 1.41
C LEU A 87 6.03 -18.24 2.81
N SER A 88 6.92 -18.82 3.62
CA SER A 88 7.29 -18.29 4.94
C SER A 88 8.00 -16.93 4.85
N ALA A 89 8.73 -16.67 3.77
CA ALA A 89 9.38 -15.38 3.50
C ALA A 89 8.36 -14.32 3.01
N LEU A 90 7.22 -14.76 2.47
CA LEU A 90 6.17 -13.93 1.86
C LEU A 90 5.06 -13.60 2.87
N SER A 91 5.47 -13.12 4.05
CA SER A 91 4.55 -12.83 5.16
C SER A 91 3.69 -11.58 4.93
N SER A 92 4.15 -10.63 4.11
CA SER A 92 3.44 -9.40 3.78
C SER A 92 2.99 -9.36 2.32
N LYS A 93 1.90 -8.64 2.07
CA LYS A 93 1.35 -8.38 0.73
C LYS A 93 2.40 -7.78 -0.19
N THR A 94 3.18 -6.82 0.31
CA THR A 94 4.27 -6.17 -0.42
C THR A 94 5.34 -7.16 -0.84
N LYS A 95 5.81 -8.02 0.08
CA LYS A 95 6.81 -9.04 -0.25
C LYS A 95 6.29 -10.06 -1.25
N MET A 96 5.01 -10.44 -1.15
CA MET A 96 4.37 -11.31 -2.14
C MET A 96 4.32 -10.66 -3.52
N HIS A 97 3.90 -9.39 -3.59
CA HIS A 97 3.85 -8.64 -4.83
C HIS A 97 5.24 -8.49 -5.46
N GLU A 98 6.24 -8.07 -4.68
CA GLU A 98 7.63 -7.96 -5.12
C GLU A 98 8.17 -9.31 -5.61
N ALA A 99 7.95 -10.39 -4.87
CA ALA A 99 8.38 -11.72 -5.28
C ALA A 99 7.74 -12.14 -6.60
N LEU A 100 6.42 -11.99 -6.76
CA LEU A 100 5.75 -12.36 -8.01
C LEU A 100 6.17 -11.46 -9.19
N SER A 101 6.46 -10.19 -8.94
CA SER A 101 6.98 -9.30 -9.97
C SER A 101 8.39 -9.67 -10.41
N ILE A 102 9.26 -10.04 -9.47
CA ILE A 102 10.62 -10.52 -9.77
C ILE A 102 10.56 -11.88 -10.49
N HIS A 103 9.69 -12.77 -10.04
CA HIS A 103 9.60 -14.14 -10.54
C HIS A 103 8.42 -14.31 -11.50
N GLY A 104 8.56 -13.79 -12.72
CA GLY A 104 7.58 -14.01 -13.80
C GLY A 104 6.78 -12.79 -14.21
N GLY A 105 7.06 -11.61 -13.61
CA GLY A 105 6.55 -10.33 -14.09
C GLY A 105 7.60 -9.52 -14.85
N ASP A 106 7.37 -8.22 -14.93
CA ASP A 106 8.28 -7.24 -15.55
C ASP A 106 8.94 -6.39 -14.46
N ILE A 107 10.23 -6.65 -14.22
CA ILE A 107 11.04 -5.98 -13.20
C ILE A 107 11.27 -4.51 -13.56
N GLU A 108 11.43 -4.19 -14.85
CA GLU A 108 11.63 -2.80 -15.28
C GLU A 108 10.36 -1.98 -15.03
N GLU A 109 9.19 -2.55 -15.32
CA GLU A 109 7.90 -1.95 -14.97
C GLU A 109 7.71 -1.85 -13.45
N LEU A 110 8.15 -2.83 -12.64
CA LEU A 110 8.14 -2.71 -11.18
C LEU A 110 8.96 -1.50 -10.70
N ILE A 111 10.19 -1.35 -11.20
CA ILE A 111 11.07 -0.23 -10.84
C ILE A 111 10.47 1.10 -11.30
N SER A 112 9.96 1.16 -12.54
CA SER A 112 9.31 2.33 -13.12
C SER A 112 8.08 2.75 -12.29
N ALA A 113 7.21 1.80 -11.97
CA ALA A 113 6.02 2.01 -11.17
C ALA A 113 6.34 2.49 -9.76
N GLN A 114 7.35 1.89 -9.11
CA GLN A 114 7.80 2.33 -7.79
C GLN A 114 8.39 3.75 -7.85
N LYS A 115 9.27 4.05 -8.82
CA LYS A 115 9.83 5.40 -9.03
C LYS A 115 8.72 6.45 -9.23
N LYS A 116 7.70 6.12 -10.04
CA LYS A 116 6.53 6.98 -10.25
C LYS A 116 5.70 7.16 -8.99
N SER A 117 5.41 6.08 -8.26
CA SER A 117 4.68 6.10 -6.99
C SER A 117 5.39 6.98 -5.96
N ARG A 118 6.71 6.85 -5.83
CA ARG A 118 7.50 7.69 -4.94
C ARG A 118 7.53 9.15 -5.37
N ARG A 119 7.66 9.45 -6.66
CA ARG A 119 7.56 10.84 -7.14
C ARG A 119 6.23 11.46 -6.72
N ASN A 120 5.14 10.74 -6.91
CA ASN A 120 3.81 11.20 -6.49
C ASN A 120 3.71 11.35 -4.96
N LEU A 121 4.35 10.45 -4.21
CA LEU A 121 4.38 10.51 -2.75
C LEU A 121 5.23 11.68 -2.25
N ILE A 122 6.41 11.94 -2.83
CA ILE A 122 7.24 13.14 -2.56
C ILE A 122 6.41 14.39 -2.83
N GLU A 123 5.75 14.46 -3.99
CA GLU A 123 4.91 15.61 -4.33
C GLU A 123 3.76 15.75 -3.32
N PHE A 124 3.07 14.67 -2.97
CA PHE A 124 2.01 14.69 -1.96
C PHE A 124 2.51 15.25 -0.63
N PHE A 125 3.61 14.71 -0.09
CA PHE A 125 4.18 15.16 1.16
C PHE A 125 4.70 16.60 1.09
N PHE A 126 5.19 17.05 -0.06
CA PHE A 126 5.65 18.42 -0.26
C PHE A 126 4.50 19.38 -0.04
N TRP A 127 3.37 19.09 -0.69
CA TRP A 127 2.19 19.91 -0.58
C TRP A 127 1.52 19.81 0.80
N MET A 128 1.55 18.65 1.46
CA MET A 128 1.13 18.54 2.86
C MET A 128 1.97 19.44 3.77
N ASN A 129 3.29 19.50 3.55
CA ASN A 129 4.17 20.44 4.24
C ASN A 129 3.77 21.89 3.96
N VAL A 130 3.54 22.26 2.70
CA VAL A 130 3.08 23.60 2.33
C VAL A 130 1.77 23.93 3.03
N ILE A 131 0.80 23.01 3.07
CA ILE A 131 -0.49 23.21 3.75
C ILE A 131 -0.29 23.43 5.25
N VAL A 132 0.53 22.62 5.91
CA VAL A 132 0.80 22.77 7.34
C VAL A 132 1.51 24.09 7.62
N VAL A 133 2.56 24.42 6.84
CA VAL A 133 3.31 25.67 7.01
C VAL A 133 2.43 26.89 6.75
N VAL A 134 1.55 26.86 5.74
CA VAL A 134 0.62 27.95 5.46
C VAL A 134 -0.46 28.04 6.55
N THR A 135 -1.07 26.93 6.93
CA THR A 135 -2.16 26.94 7.93
C THR A 135 -1.65 27.30 9.32
N VAL A 136 -0.50 26.76 9.72
CA VAL A 136 0.07 27.01 11.05
C VAL A 136 0.83 28.34 11.07
N GLY A 137 1.66 28.60 10.05
CA GLY A 137 2.41 29.84 9.91
C GLY A 137 1.50 31.02 9.62
N VAL A 138 0.82 31.01 8.48
CA VAL A 138 -0.05 32.13 8.08
C VAL A 138 -1.31 32.16 8.95
N GLY A 139 -1.91 31.01 9.29
CA GLY A 139 -3.12 30.97 10.13
C GLY A 139 -2.89 31.29 11.60
N GLY A 140 -1.91 30.64 12.23
CA GLY A 140 -1.58 30.83 13.64
C GLY A 140 -0.84 32.14 13.89
N TRP A 141 0.23 32.41 13.13
CA TRP A 141 1.04 33.62 13.33
C TRP A 141 0.47 34.82 12.59
N GLY A 142 -0.25 34.65 11.48
CA GLY A 142 -0.88 35.76 10.78
C GLY A 142 -1.99 36.41 11.60
N HIS A 143 -2.75 35.69 12.42
CA HIS A 143 -3.69 36.33 13.36
C HIS A 143 -3.00 37.22 14.39
N LEU A 144 -1.77 36.88 14.78
CA LEU A 144 -0.93 37.68 15.69
C LEU A 144 -0.27 38.87 14.97
N LEU A 145 0.30 38.64 13.78
CA LEU A 145 0.99 39.65 12.98
C LEU A 145 0.02 40.63 12.29
N PHE A 146 -1.11 40.15 11.79
CA PHE A 146 -2.16 40.95 11.16
C PHE A 146 -3.22 41.43 12.15
N GLY A 147 -3.31 40.85 13.35
CA GLY A 147 -4.03 41.47 14.48
C GLY A 147 -3.43 42.82 14.88
N LEU A 148 -2.14 43.04 14.60
CA LEU A 148 -1.45 44.33 14.73
C LEU A 148 -1.66 45.25 13.52
N LEU A 149 -2.15 44.72 12.39
CA LEU A 149 -2.31 45.44 11.13
C LEU A 149 -3.71 45.18 10.56
N GLU A 150 -4.71 45.75 11.23
CA GLU A 150 -6.14 45.58 10.96
C GLU A 150 -6.49 45.78 9.47
N GLN A 151 -5.74 46.65 8.79
CA GLN A 151 -5.84 46.95 7.35
C GLN A 151 -5.67 45.75 6.41
N TYR A 152 -5.03 44.66 6.83
CA TYR A 152 -4.75 43.50 5.96
C TYR A 152 -5.63 42.28 6.22
N ARG A 153 -6.57 42.36 7.16
CA ARG A 153 -7.44 41.24 7.55
C ARG A 153 -8.24 40.67 6.37
N THR A 154 -8.78 41.53 5.50
CA THR A 154 -9.57 41.11 4.32
C THR A 154 -8.72 40.36 3.30
N LEU A 155 -7.51 40.84 3.01
CA LEU A 155 -6.58 40.18 2.08
C LEU A 155 -6.16 38.81 2.60
N TYR A 156 -5.93 38.70 3.92
CA TYR A 156 -5.62 37.43 4.56
C TYR A 156 -6.76 36.40 4.43
N ILE A 157 -8.02 36.79 4.64
CA ILE A 157 -9.17 35.89 4.47
C ILE A 157 -9.28 35.45 3.00
N ILE A 158 -9.13 36.37 2.05
CA ILE A 158 -9.17 36.04 0.61
C ILE A 158 -8.08 35.03 0.26
N PHE A 159 -6.85 35.24 0.75
CA PHE A 159 -5.74 34.31 0.55
C PHE A 159 -6.05 32.91 1.10
N LEU A 160 -6.58 32.83 2.32
CA LEU A 160 -6.90 31.54 2.95
C LEU A 160 -8.00 30.79 2.19
N VAL A 161 -9.05 31.48 1.76
CA VAL A 161 -10.13 30.88 0.94
C VAL A 161 -9.58 30.41 -0.42
N ALA A 162 -8.79 31.23 -1.10
CA ALA A 162 -8.18 30.86 -2.38
C ALA A 162 -7.25 29.65 -2.23
N PHE A 163 -6.48 29.58 -1.14
CA PHE A 163 -5.62 28.45 -0.82
C PHE A 163 -6.42 27.16 -0.58
N LEU A 164 -7.52 27.23 0.18
CA LEU A 164 -8.39 26.07 0.40
C LEU A 164 -9.04 25.55 -0.88
N ILE A 165 -9.51 26.47 -1.75
CA ILE A 165 -10.05 26.11 -3.08
C ILE A 165 -8.97 25.41 -3.92
N PHE A 166 -7.74 25.95 -3.92
CA PHE A 166 -6.62 25.33 -4.62
C PHE A 166 -6.32 23.91 -4.11
N VAL A 167 -6.27 23.71 -2.79
CA VAL A 167 -6.06 22.38 -2.18
C VAL A 167 -7.19 21.41 -2.57
N MET A 168 -8.45 21.87 -2.57
CA MET A 168 -9.59 21.07 -2.96
C MET A 168 -9.50 20.62 -4.43
N ILE A 169 -9.26 21.57 -5.37
CA ILE A 169 -9.11 21.26 -6.80
C ILE A 169 -7.98 20.25 -7.01
N ARG A 170 -6.84 20.46 -6.37
CA ARG A 170 -5.69 19.56 -6.45
C ARG A 170 -6.03 18.16 -5.96
N ASN A 171 -6.67 18.03 -4.79
CA ASN A 171 -7.05 16.72 -4.24
C ASN A 171 -8.00 15.96 -5.16
N VAL A 172 -8.95 16.65 -5.81
CA VAL A 172 -9.83 16.05 -6.82
C VAL A 172 -9.04 15.56 -8.03
N MET A 173 -8.11 16.37 -8.54
CA MET A 173 -7.24 15.96 -9.67
C MET A 173 -6.36 14.76 -9.32
N LEU A 174 -5.80 14.73 -8.10
CA LEU A 174 -4.98 13.61 -7.64
C LEU A 174 -5.79 12.33 -7.45
N ALA A 175 -7.01 12.41 -6.90
CA ALA A 175 -7.88 11.26 -6.72
C ALA A 175 -8.25 10.58 -8.05
N GLY A 176 -8.50 11.35 -9.11
CA GLY A 176 -8.72 10.80 -10.45
C GLY A 176 -7.49 10.06 -11.01
N SER A 177 -6.30 10.55 -10.69
CA SER A 177 -5.04 9.92 -11.14
C SER A 177 -4.68 8.64 -10.37
N SER A 178 -5.11 8.51 -9.10
CA SER A 178 -4.72 7.38 -8.24
C SER A 178 -5.38 6.06 -8.66
N MET A 179 -6.61 6.09 -9.18
CA MET A 179 -7.27 4.86 -9.67
C MET A 179 -6.53 4.25 -10.86
N ARG A 180 -6.18 5.06 -11.86
CA ARG A 180 -5.39 4.59 -13.02
C ARG A 180 -3.95 4.23 -12.63
N ALA A 181 -3.42 4.85 -11.58
CA ALA A 181 -2.11 4.49 -11.04
C ALA A 181 -2.13 3.11 -10.35
N GLY A 182 -3.26 2.67 -9.81
CA GLY A 182 -3.40 1.37 -9.16
C GLY A 182 -3.04 0.21 -10.11
N GLU A 183 -3.56 0.22 -11.34
CA GLU A 183 -3.25 -0.79 -12.35
C GLU A 183 -1.76 -0.79 -12.73
N GLY A 184 -1.20 0.40 -13.01
CA GLY A 184 0.20 0.53 -13.38
C GLY A 184 1.17 0.15 -12.27
N VAL A 185 0.76 0.21 -11.00
CA VAL A 185 1.61 -0.12 -9.85
C VAL A 185 1.43 -1.56 -9.39
N TYR A 186 0.23 -2.13 -9.52
CA TYR A 186 -0.04 -3.48 -9.02
C TYR A 186 -0.05 -4.56 -10.11
N PHE A 187 -0.68 -4.33 -11.26
CA PHE A 187 -0.88 -5.38 -12.26
C PHE A 187 0.27 -5.45 -13.26
N LYS A 188 0.68 -4.30 -13.83
CA LYS A 188 1.76 -4.27 -14.83
C LYS A 188 3.05 -4.95 -14.35
N PRO A 189 3.55 -4.68 -13.13
CA PRO A 189 4.75 -5.37 -12.64
C PRO A 189 4.59 -6.88 -12.51
N LEU A 190 3.37 -7.40 -12.46
CA LEU A 190 3.08 -8.83 -12.43
C LEU A 190 2.92 -9.43 -13.84
N GLY A 191 3.10 -8.65 -14.91
CA GLY A 191 2.80 -9.08 -16.28
C GLY A 191 1.29 -9.14 -16.56
N LEU A 192 0.49 -8.46 -15.74
CA LEU A 192 -0.97 -8.49 -15.79
C LEU A 192 -1.55 -7.14 -16.26
N TYR A 193 -2.70 -7.19 -16.93
CA TYR A 193 -3.48 -6.04 -17.37
C TYR A 193 -4.98 -6.28 -17.15
N THR A 194 -5.73 -5.20 -16.96
CA THR A 194 -7.18 -5.28 -16.78
C THR A 194 -7.84 -5.50 -18.14
N VAL A 195 -8.60 -6.59 -18.28
CA VAL A 195 -9.38 -6.90 -19.49
C VAL A 195 -10.75 -6.23 -19.37
N GLU A 196 -11.40 -6.42 -18.23
CA GLU A 196 -12.73 -5.87 -17.94
C GLU A 196 -12.70 -5.13 -16.62
N THR A 197 -12.97 -3.82 -16.68
CA THR A 197 -13.18 -3.00 -15.48
C THR A 197 -14.59 -3.20 -14.95
N PRO A 198 -14.79 -3.20 -13.62
CA PRO A 198 -16.11 -3.39 -13.06
C PRO A 198 -17.06 -2.29 -13.54
N ASN A 199 -18.24 -2.69 -14.00
CA ASN A 199 -19.29 -1.75 -14.39
C ASN A 199 -19.90 -1.13 -13.13
N MET A 200 -19.28 -0.07 -12.62
CA MET A 200 -19.82 0.70 -11.50
C MET A 200 -21.03 1.53 -11.96
N GLN A 201 -22.19 0.87 -12.14
CA GLN A 201 -23.45 1.57 -12.45
C GLN A 201 -23.95 2.41 -11.26
N SER A 202 -23.52 2.09 -10.03
CA SER A 202 -23.86 2.84 -8.83
C SER A 202 -22.72 2.78 -7.81
N LEU A 203 -22.38 3.95 -7.22
CA LEU A 203 -21.45 4.05 -6.09
C LEU A 203 -21.94 3.30 -4.84
N LEU A 204 -23.22 2.94 -4.78
CA LEU A 204 -23.84 2.21 -3.68
C LEU A 204 -23.81 0.69 -3.89
N ASP A 205 -23.49 0.21 -5.10
CA ASP A 205 -23.53 -1.21 -5.45
C ASP A 205 -22.13 -1.84 -5.39
N ILE A 206 -21.44 -1.59 -4.27
CA ILE A 206 -20.08 -2.09 -4.00
C ILE A 206 -20.07 -3.62 -3.87
N GLU A 207 -21.23 -4.27 -3.80
CA GLU A 207 -21.37 -5.71 -3.63
C GLU A 207 -21.37 -6.50 -4.94
N ALA A 208 -21.39 -5.85 -6.12
CA ALA A 208 -21.48 -6.53 -7.42
C ALA A 208 -20.33 -6.16 -8.37
N TYR A 209 -19.09 -6.01 -7.87
CA TYR A 209 -17.95 -5.82 -8.76
C TYR A 209 -17.43 -7.16 -9.27
N GLU A 210 -17.47 -7.31 -10.59
CA GLU A 210 -16.69 -8.32 -11.31
C GLU A 210 -15.59 -7.59 -12.07
N PHE A 211 -14.35 -8.04 -11.93
CA PHE A 211 -13.26 -7.56 -12.77
C PHE A 211 -12.38 -8.71 -13.23
N VAL A 212 -11.94 -8.60 -14.48
CA VAL A 212 -11.12 -9.61 -15.13
C VAL A 212 -9.74 -9.02 -15.37
N VAL A 213 -8.71 -9.72 -14.88
CA VAL A 213 -7.31 -9.40 -15.10
C VAL A 213 -6.70 -10.56 -15.87
N ALA A 214 -6.01 -10.29 -16.96
CA ALA A 214 -5.30 -11.31 -17.71
C ALA A 214 -3.86 -10.87 -17.97
N GLY A 215 -3.03 -11.79 -18.40
CA GLY A 215 -1.65 -11.49 -18.75
C GLY A 215 -0.84 -12.73 -19.03
N GLU A 216 0.46 -12.54 -19.13
CA GLU A 216 1.40 -13.63 -19.33
C GLU A 216 2.38 -13.66 -18.16
N ARG A 217 2.58 -14.85 -17.60
CA ARG A 217 3.57 -15.09 -16.55
C ARG A 217 4.35 -16.35 -16.85
N ARG A 218 5.68 -16.23 -16.87
CA ARG A 218 6.61 -17.36 -17.12
C ARG A 218 6.27 -18.13 -18.41
N GLY A 219 5.89 -17.42 -19.47
CA GLY A 219 5.54 -18.02 -20.76
C GLY A 219 4.14 -18.66 -20.82
N ARG A 220 3.27 -18.41 -19.83
CA ARG A 220 1.91 -18.98 -19.76
C ARG A 220 0.88 -17.87 -19.63
N GLN A 221 -0.25 -18.01 -20.31
CA GLN A 221 -1.39 -17.12 -20.09
C GLN A 221 -2.00 -17.37 -18.72
N ILE A 222 -2.35 -16.28 -18.04
CA ILE A 222 -3.02 -16.28 -16.76
C ILE A 222 -4.26 -15.39 -16.85
N GLU A 223 -5.37 -15.87 -16.30
CA GLU A 223 -6.62 -15.12 -16.18
C GLU A 223 -7.13 -15.17 -14.74
N ILE A 224 -7.56 -14.02 -14.22
CA ILE A 224 -8.05 -13.84 -12.87
C ILE A 224 -9.41 -13.16 -12.95
N VAL A 225 -10.46 -13.89 -12.56
CA VAL A 225 -11.81 -13.35 -12.46
C VAL A 225 -12.11 -13.14 -10.98
N VAL A 226 -12.25 -11.88 -10.58
CA VAL A 226 -12.54 -11.52 -9.19
C VAL A 226 -14.00 -11.12 -9.08
N GLN A 227 -14.76 -11.92 -8.33
CA GLN A 227 -16.15 -11.69 -7.97
C GLN A 227 -16.27 -11.56 -6.44
N PRO A 228 -17.38 -11.01 -5.91
CA PRO A 228 -17.56 -10.78 -4.48
C PRO A 228 -17.47 -12.07 -3.64
N GLU A 229 -18.10 -13.14 -4.12
CA GLU A 229 -18.18 -14.43 -3.42
C GLU A 229 -17.15 -15.46 -3.89
N ARG A 230 -16.45 -15.18 -5.00
CA ARG A 230 -15.56 -16.14 -5.65
C ARG A 230 -14.40 -15.44 -6.34
N THR A 231 -13.22 -16.04 -6.27
CA THR A 231 -12.10 -15.68 -7.16
C THR A 231 -11.68 -16.90 -7.96
N LEU A 232 -11.44 -16.70 -9.24
CA LEU A 232 -10.92 -17.69 -10.16
C LEU A 232 -9.54 -17.24 -10.61
N THR A 233 -8.58 -18.15 -10.65
CA THR A 233 -7.24 -17.92 -11.19
C THR A 233 -6.89 -19.12 -12.06
N ALA A 234 -6.87 -18.92 -13.38
CA ALA A 234 -6.60 -19.94 -14.37
C ALA A 234 -5.22 -19.72 -14.99
N PHE A 235 -4.49 -20.81 -15.22
CA PHE A 235 -3.21 -20.84 -15.91
C PHE A 235 -3.28 -21.79 -17.08
N GLU A 236 -2.82 -21.35 -18.25
CA GLU A 236 -2.68 -22.20 -19.42
C GLU A 236 -1.54 -23.21 -19.22
N ALA A 237 -1.87 -24.50 -19.20
CA ALA A 237 -0.92 -25.59 -19.07
C ALA A 237 -1.56 -26.93 -19.47
N GLN A 238 -0.78 -27.85 -20.05
CA GLN A 238 -1.25 -29.22 -20.27
C GLN A 238 -0.90 -30.09 -19.06
N LEU A 239 -1.90 -30.45 -18.27
CA LEU A 239 -1.73 -31.24 -17.06
C LEU A 239 -2.58 -32.51 -17.10
N PRO A 240 -2.14 -33.61 -16.45
CA PRO A 240 -3.05 -34.72 -16.16
C PRO A 240 -4.17 -34.24 -15.21
N GLU A 241 -5.32 -34.90 -15.26
CA GLU A 241 -6.44 -34.55 -14.38
C GLU A 241 -6.10 -34.77 -12.91
N PHE A 242 -6.33 -33.75 -12.08
CA PHE A 242 -6.27 -33.88 -10.63
C PHE A 242 -7.12 -32.82 -9.92
N GLU A 243 -7.43 -33.09 -8.65
CA GLU A 243 -8.17 -32.19 -7.78
C GLU A 243 -7.45 -32.04 -6.44
N ILE A 244 -7.43 -30.83 -5.89
CA ILE A 244 -6.92 -30.52 -4.55
C ILE A 244 -7.95 -29.64 -3.86
N VAL A 245 -8.39 -30.02 -2.67
CA VAL A 245 -9.39 -29.26 -1.91
C VAL A 245 -8.81 -28.81 -0.57
N SER A 246 -9.14 -27.60 -0.15
CA SER A 246 -8.78 -27.13 1.19
C SER A 246 -9.73 -27.69 2.25
N GLU A 247 -9.17 -28.47 3.18
CA GLU A 247 -9.83 -28.86 4.42
C GLU A 247 -9.28 -28.05 5.60
N ASN A 248 -10.09 -27.12 6.13
CA ASN A 248 -9.71 -26.28 7.28
C ASN A 248 -8.38 -25.50 7.11
N GLY A 249 -8.00 -25.19 5.87
CA GLY A 249 -6.75 -24.50 5.54
C GLY A 249 -5.53 -25.41 5.35
N LYS A 250 -5.71 -26.74 5.30
CA LYS A 250 -4.71 -27.68 4.76
C LYS A 250 -5.20 -28.10 3.38
N LEU A 251 -4.31 -28.07 2.39
CA LEU A 251 -4.60 -28.57 1.05
C LEU A 251 -4.51 -30.10 1.08
N VAL A 252 -5.55 -30.77 0.58
CA VAL A 252 -5.69 -32.23 0.55
C VAL A 252 -5.82 -32.65 -0.90
N VAL A 253 -4.93 -33.55 -1.31
CA VAL A 253 -4.86 -34.04 -2.69
C VAL A 253 -5.88 -35.15 -2.94
N GLY A 254 -6.50 -35.13 -4.12
CA GLY A 254 -7.42 -36.16 -4.56
C GLY A 254 -6.73 -37.50 -4.88
N LYS A 255 -7.56 -38.48 -5.22
CA LYS A 255 -7.08 -39.74 -5.84
C LYS A 255 -6.67 -39.44 -7.28
N GLY A 256 -5.58 -40.03 -7.76
CA GLY A 256 -5.07 -39.82 -9.12
C GLY A 256 -4.16 -38.61 -9.29
N THR A 257 -3.99 -37.75 -8.27
CA THR A 257 -3.02 -36.64 -8.33
C THR A 257 -1.61 -37.15 -8.60
N PRO A 258 -0.89 -36.59 -9.60
CA PRO A 258 0.50 -36.94 -9.90
C PRO A 258 1.41 -36.88 -8.68
N VAL A 259 2.43 -37.75 -8.64
CA VAL A 259 3.34 -37.89 -7.48
C VAL A 259 4.03 -36.58 -7.13
N LYS A 260 4.57 -35.86 -8.13
CA LYS A 260 5.25 -34.57 -7.91
C LYS A 260 4.33 -33.54 -7.24
N ILE A 261 3.14 -33.33 -7.80
CA ILE A 261 2.13 -32.40 -7.27
C ILE A 261 1.70 -32.81 -5.84
N ARG A 262 1.58 -34.12 -5.58
CA ARG A 262 1.28 -34.63 -4.26
C ARG A 262 2.36 -34.24 -3.24
N GLU A 263 3.62 -34.49 -3.57
CA GLU A 263 4.76 -34.15 -2.70
C GLU A 263 4.82 -32.64 -2.42
N ASP A 264 4.65 -31.81 -3.45
CA ASP A 264 4.67 -30.35 -3.35
C ASP A 264 3.56 -29.83 -2.42
N VAL A 265 2.33 -30.33 -2.58
CA VAL A 265 1.18 -29.93 -1.76
C VAL A 265 1.29 -30.45 -0.33
N GLU A 266 1.77 -31.68 -0.13
CA GLU A 266 1.95 -32.27 1.19
C GLU A 266 3.01 -31.49 1.99
N GLY A 267 4.06 -30.98 1.33
CA GLY A 267 5.08 -30.10 1.90
C GLY A 267 4.56 -28.74 2.38
N LEU A 268 3.45 -28.25 1.82
CA LEU A 268 2.85 -26.98 2.23
C LEU A 268 2.18 -27.08 3.62
N ARG A 269 2.55 -26.18 4.53
CA ARG A 269 1.96 -26.12 5.87
C ARG A 269 0.50 -25.65 5.84
N LYS A 270 -0.28 -26.14 6.80
CA LYS A 270 -1.64 -25.64 7.07
C LYS A 270 -1.61 -24.13 7.34
N ALA A 271 -2.45 -23.36 6.64
CA ALA A 271 -2.52 -21.91 6.78
C ALA A 271 -3.94 -21.38 6.56
N LYS A 272 -4.29 -20.27 7.24
CA LYS A 272 -5.62 -19.64 7.10
C LYS A 272 -5.90 -19.21 5.65
N ARG A 273 -4.85 -18.80 4.91
CA ARG A 273 -4.94 -18.35 3.52
C ARG A 273 -5.39 -19.42 2.53
N TRP A 274 -5.30 -20.70 2.90
CA TRP A 274 -5.74 -21.81 2.05
C TRP A 274 -7.22 -22.13 2.16
N ARG A 275 -7.93 -21.57 3.16
CA ARG A 275 -9.34 -21.89 3.38
C ARG A 275 -10.20 -21.53 2.17
N GLY A 276 -11.06 -22.47 1.79
CA GLY A 276 -12.03 -22.28 0.70
C GLY A 276 -11.43 -22.38 -0.69
N ILE A 277 -10.19 -22.84 -0.82
CA ILE A 277 -9.55 -23.10 -2.12
C ILE A 277 -9.91 -24.50 -2.63
N GLU A 278 -10.15 -24.57 -3.92
CA GLU A 278 -10.25 -25.77 -4.73
C GLU A 278 -9.34 -25.58 -5.96
N ILE A 279 -8.52 -26.57 -6.28
CA ILE A 279 -7.58 -26.54 -7.40
C ILE A 279 -7.90 -27.71 -8.30
N LYS A 280 -8.03 -27.45 -9.59
CA LYS A 280 -8.25 -28.47 -10.61
C LYS A 280 -7.20 -28.32 -11.68
N GLY A 281 -6.50 -29.40 -12.00
CA GLY A 281 -5.63 -29.49 -13.17
C GLY A 281 -6.26 -30.39 -14.22
N GLY A 282 -6.03 -30.10 -15.50
CA GLY A 282 -6.50 -30.91 -16.63
C GLY A 282 -5.91 -30.41 -17.96
N GLU A 283 -6.52 -30.83 -19.07
CA GLU A 283 -6.05 -30.49 -20.43
C GLU A 283 -6.10 -28.98 -20.70
N ASP A 284 -7.08 -28.27 -20.12
CA ASP A 284 -7.28 -26.83 -20.29
C ASP A 284 -6.34 -25.96 -19.44
N GLY A 285 -5.66 -26.53 -18.44
CA GLY A 285 -4.86 -25.74 -17.50
C GLY A 285 -4.94 -26.14 -16.04
N LEU A 286 -4.46 -25.22 -15.22
CA LEU A 286 -4.62 -25.22 -13.78
C LEU A 286 -5.62 -24.14 -13.39
N VAL A 287 -6.72 -24.49 -12.73
CA VAL A 287 -7.72 -23.56 -12.23
C VAL A 287 -7.78 -23.61 -10.72
N ILE A 288 -7.56 -22.46 -10.09
CA ILE A 288 -7.71 -22.25 -8.65
C ILE A 288 -8.99 -21.46 -8.42
N THR A 289 -9.94 -22.08 -7.73
CA THR A 289 -11.17 -21.45 -7.26
C THR A 289 -11.04 -21.14 -5.78
N ARG A 290 -11.36 -19.92 -5.38
CA ARG A 290 -11.45 -19.50 -3.99
C ARG A 290 -12.85 -19.02 -3.67
N ASN A 291 -13.52 -19.72 -2.76
CA ASN A 291 -14.84 -19.33 -2.27
C ASN A 291 -14.70 -18.40 -1.05
N LYS A 292 -15.50 -17.33 -1.04
CA LYS A 292 -15.54 -16.33 0.05
C LYS A 292 -14.16 -15.75 0.36
N PRO A 293 -13.49 -15.11 -0.63
CA PRO A 293 -12.18 -14.51 -0.44
C PRO A 293 -12.17 -13.60 0.80
N ARG A 294 -11.15 -13.73 1.66
CA ARG A 294 -10.97 -12.88 2.84
C ARG A 294 -9.65 -12.13 2.76
N GLY A 295 -9.69 -10.85 3.08
CA GLY A 295 -8.55 -9.95 3.03
C GLY A 295 -8.35 -9.31 1.66
N GLU A 296 -7.35 -8.45 1.56
CA GLU A 296 -7.05 -7.74 0.31
C GLU A 296 -6.26 -8.63 -0.66
N ASN A 297 -6.71 -8.69 -1.92
CA ASN A 297 -6.04 -9.37 -3.05
C ASN A 297 -5.59 -10.81 -2.76
N PRO A 298 -6.48 -11.71 -2.29
CA PRO A 298 -6.11 -13.09 -1.97
C PRO A 298 -5.64 -13.88 -3.21
N TRP A 299 -6.04 -13.45 -4.42
CA TRP A 299 -5.59 -14.01 -5.69
C TRP A 299 -4.08 -13.99 -5.88
N MET A 300 -3.31 -13.10 -5.24
CA MET A 300 -1.84 -13.16 -5.33
C MET A 300 -1.27 -14.46 -4.74
N TYR A 301 -1.92 -15.02 -3.71
CA TYR A 301 -1.54 -16.33 -3.18
C TYR A 301 -1.91 -17.46 -4.12
N ASP A 302 -2.97 -17.26 -4.92
CA ASP A 302 -3.41 -18.21 -5.93
C ASP A 302 -2.42 -18.17 -7.11
N ILE A 303 -1.93 -16.99 -7.51
CA ILE A 303 -0.82 -16.85 -8.46
C ILE A 303 0.40 -17.64 -7.97
N TRP A 304 0.89 -17.33 -6.76
CA TRP A 304 2.06 -17.98 -6.20
C TRP A 304 1.90 -19.50 -6.13
N LEU A 305 0.72 -19.97 -5.69
CA LEU A 305 0.46 -21.40 -5.57
C LEU A 305 0.40 -22.09 -6.94
N GLY A 306 -0.21 -21.46 -7.93
CA GLY A 306 -0.24 -22.02 -9.28
C GLY A 306 1.13 -22.10 -9.92
N GLU A 307 1.94 -21.05 -9.78
CA GLU A 307 3.32 -21.07 -10.29
C GLU A 307 4.18 -22.11 -9.56
N TYR A 308 4.02 -22.24 -8.24
CA TYR A 308 4.73 -23.24 -7.44
C TYR A 308 4.40 -24.67 -7.87
N LEU A 309 3.15 -24.96 -8.25
CA LEU A 309 2.74 -26.29 -8.72
C LEU A 309 3.11 -26.57 -10.19
N LEU A 310 3.48 -25.53 -10.95
CA LEU A 310 3.84 -25.61 -12.38
C LEU A 310 5.36 -25.53 -12.64
N GLU A 311 6.17 -25.31 -11.60
CA GLU A 311 7.63 -25.55 -11.59
C GLU A 311 7.92 -27.06 -11.48
#